data_AF-A0A2J7PMR6-F1
#
_entry.id   AF-A0A2J7PMR6-F1
#
_cell.length_a   1.000
_cell.length_b   1.000
_cell.length_c   1.000
_cell.angle_alpha   90.00
_cell.angle_beta   90.00
_cell.angle_gamma   90.00
#
_symmetry.space_group_name_H-M   'P 1'
#
loop_
_entity.id
_entity.type
_entity.pdbx_description
1 polymer ?
#
loop_
_entity_poly.entity_id
_entity_poly.type
_entity_poly.pdbx_seq_one_letter_code
_entity_poly.pdbx_strand_id
1 'polypeptide(L)'
;MVTCCNDHDICYDTCGEKKELCDFEFKKCLYTACRRNDIVSGLTGGKGCKVVAKLSFTATMTLGCKSYLDSQEEACTCIPRKKKYTRGGKSGEL
;
A
#
# COMPACT_ATOMS: atom_id res chain seq x y z
N MET A 1 -3.43 -15.14 -4.62
CA MET A 1 -2.55 -13.99 -4.89
C MET A 1 -3.32 -12.81 -5.40
N VAL A 2 -4.19 -12.95 -6.42
CA VAL A 2 -5.07 -11.85 -6.90
C VAL A 2 -5.86 -11.18 -5.76
N THR A 3 -6.45 -11.96 -4.86
CA THR A 3 -7.17 -11.41 -3.69
C THR A 3 -6.30 -10.51 -2.82
N CYS A 4 -5.01 -10.84 -2.64
CA CYS A 4 -4.08 -10.00 -1.88
C CYS A 4 -3.81 -8.67 -2.57
N CYS A 5 -3.78 -8.65 -3.92
CA CYS A 5 -3.64 -7.40 -4.67
C CYS A 5 -4.89 -6.54 -4.48
N ASN A 6 -6.08 -7.13 -4.65
CA ASN A 6 -7.33 -6.41 -4.46
C ASN A 6 -7.44 -5.82 -3.05
N ASP A 7 -7.06 -6.57 -2.01
CA ASP A 7 -7.08 -6.09 -0.62
C ASP A 7 -6.06 -4.94 -0.40
N HIS A 8 -4.90 -4.99 -1.10
CA HIS A 8 -3.88 -3.94 -1.05
C HIS A 8 -4.35 -2.66 -1.74
N ASP A 9 -4.97 -2.79 -2.91
CA ASP A 9 -5.54 -1.66 -3.66
C ASP A 9 -6.67 -1.00 -2.85
N ILE A 10 -7.58 -1.79 -2.26
CA ILE A 10 -8.63 -1.28 -1.36
C ILE A 10 -8.01 -0.52 -0.18
N CYS A 11 -6.92 -1.04 0.40
CA CYS A 11 -6.23 -0.36 1.50
C CYS A 11 -5.63 0.97 1.07
N TYR A 12 -4.99 1.03 -0.11
CA TYR A 12 -4.49 2.28 -0.69
C TYR A 12 -5.61 3.27 -1.02
N ASP A 13 -6.76 2.79 -1.44
CA ASP A 13 -7.95 3.59 -1.77
C ASP A 13 -8.80 3.95 -0.53
N THR A 14 -8.35 3.57 0.68
CA THR A 14 -9.02 3.96 1.93
C THR A 14 -8.35 5.20 2.51
N CYS A 15 -9.10 6.31 2.57
CA CYS A 15 -8.54 7.57 3.04
C CYS A 15 -7.93 7.48 4.45
N GLY A 16 -6.67 7.91 4.58
CA GLY A 16 -5.95 7.99 5.84
C GLY A 16 -5.30 6.68 6.30
N GLU A 17 -5.48 5.59 5.56
CA GLU A 17 -4.73 4.36 5.79
C GLU A 17 -3.24 4.57 5.55
N LYS A 18 -2.40 3.95 6.37
CA LYS A 18 -0.95 4.12 6.27
C LYS A 18 -0.39 3.16 5.24
N LYS A 19 0.39 3.68 4.30
CA LYS A 19 1.11 2.87 3.30
C LYS A 19 1.82 1.67 3.93
N GLU A 20 2.56 1.89 5.02
CA GLU A 20 3.35 0.83 5.67
C GLU A 20 2.48 -0.29 6.25
N LEU A 21 1.27 0.03 6.70
CA LEU A 21 0.32 -0.96 7.22
C LEU A 21 -0.29 -1.78 6.07
N CYS A 22 -0.74 -1.12 5.00
CA CYS A 22 -1.25 -1.78 3.79
C CYS A 22 -0.21 -2.75 3.21
N ASP A 23 1.02 -2.28 3.10
CA ASP A 23 2.17 -3.03 2.60
C ASP A 23 2.54 -4.24 3.47
N PHE A 24 2.46 -4.08 4.79
CA PHE A 24 2.70 -5.16 5.74
C PHE A 24 1.63 -6.26 5.62
N GLU A 25 0.35 -5.89 5.57
CA GLU A 25 -0.74 -6.86 5.41
C GLU A 25 -0.70 -7.53 4.03
N PHE A 26 -0.31 -6.80 2.97
CA PHE A 26 -0.08 -7.37 1.64
C PHE A 26 0.98 -8.49 1.67
N LYS A 27 2.14 -8.23 2.28
CA LYS A 27 3.19 -9.25 2.47
C LYS A 27 2.63 -10.48 3.20
N LYS A 28 1.93 -10.26 4.31
CA LYS A 28 1.35 -11.33 5.12
C LYS A 28 0.33 -12.16 4.33
N CYS A 29 -0.50 -11.52 3.51
CA CYS A 29 -1.43 -12.20 2.61
C CYS A 29 -0.70 -13.08 1.59
N LEU A 30 0.31 -12.54 0.89
CA LEU A 30 1.07 -13.28 -0.12
C LEU A 30 1.75 -14.53 0.46
N TYR A 31 2.44 -14.40 1.60
CA TYR A 31 3.11 -15.54 2.23
C TYR A 31 2.12 -16.56 2.82
N THR A 32 0.95 -16.12 3.26
CA THR A 32 -0.12 -17.02 3.71
C THR A 32 -0.71 -17.81 2.54
N ALA A 33 -0.94 -17.16 1.40
CA ALA A 33 -1.37 -17.82 0.18
C ALA A 33 -0.34 -18.85 -0.30
N CYS A 34 0.96 -18.53 -0.22
CA CYS A 34 2.00 -19.49 -0.55
C CYS A 34 2.00 -20.70 0.37
N ARG A 35 1.89 -20.52 1.69
CA ARG A 35 1.82 -21.63 2.63
C ARG A 35 0.66 -22.59 2.34
N ARG A 36 -0.49 -22.07 1.90
CA ARG A 36 -1.62 -22.90 1.46
C ARG A 36 -1.28 -23.70 0.19
N ASN A 37 -0.54 -23.11 -0.76
CA ASN A 37 -0.07 -23.80 -1.96
C ASN A 37 1.03 -24.85 -1.68
N ASP A 38 1.93 -24.62 -0.71
CA ASP A 38 2.93 -25.60 -0.26
C ASP A 38 2.25 -26.93 0.14
N ILE A 39 1.07 -26.86 0.77
CA ILE A 39 0.30 -28.02 1.22
C ILE A 39 -0.30 -28.79 0.04
N VAL A 40 -0.76 -28.08 -1.01
CA VAL A 40 -1.47 -28.68 -2.14
C VAL A 40 -0.52 -29.21 -3.23
N SER A 41 0.61 -28.51 -3.46
CA SER A 41 1.51 -28.79 -4.60
C SER A 41 2.86 -29.41 -4.19
N GLY A 42 3.08 -29.68 -2.90
CA GLY A 42 4.34 -30.20 -2.38
C GLY A 42 5.45 -29.14 -2.27
N LEU A 43 6.63 -29.57 -1.78
CA LEU A 43 7.74 -28.70 -1.36
C LEU A 43 8.32 -27.78 -2.46
N THR A 44 8.26 -28.22 -3.73
CA THR A 44 8.86 -27.51 -4.87
C THR A 44 7.99 -26.34 -5.35
N GLY A 45 6.66 -26.49 -5.40
CA GLY A 45 5.74 -25.40 -5.75
C GLY A 45 5.77 -24.26 -4.73
N GLY A 46 6.00 -24.60 -3.46
CA GLY A 46 6.05 -23.64 -2.38
C GLY A 46 7.23 -22.67 -2.37
N LYS A 47 8.40 -23.15 -2.78
CA LYS A 47 9.60 -22.30 -2.92
C LYS A 47 9.42 -21.26 -4.03
N GLY A 48 8.88 -21.67 -5.19
CA GLY A 48 8.57 -20.77 -6.29
C GLY A 48 7.59 -19.67 -5.87
N CYS A 49 6.51 -20.05 -5.15
CA CYS A 49 5.54 -19.08 -4.65
C CYS A 49 6.19 -18.03 -3.73
N LYS A 50 7.04 -18.44 -2.78
CA LYS A 50 7.71 -17.50 -1.85
C LYS A 50 8.62 -16.51 -2.57
N VAL A 51 9.25 -16.90 -3.68
CA VAL A 51 10.06 -16.01 -4.52
C VAL A 51 9.16 -14.96 -5.17
N VAL A 52 8.05 -15.37 -5.79
CA VAL A 52 7.08 -14.45 -6.39
C VAL A 52 6.51 -13.50 -5.35
N ALA A 53 6.11 -14.01 -4.17
CA ALA A 53 5.63 -13.19 -3.06
C ALA A 53 6.64 -12.14 -2.61
N LYS A 54 7.92 -12.52 -2.49
CA LYS A 54 9.00 -11.59 -2.13
C LYS A 54 9.17 -10.51 -3.21
N LEU A 55 9.17 -10.90 -4.47
CA LEU A 55 9.32 -9.99 -5.60
C LEU A 55 8.17 -8.98 -5.66
N SER A 56 6.92 -9.45 -5.56
CA SER A 56 5.72 -8.61 -5.54
C SER A 56 5.74 -7.60 -4.40
N PHE A 57 6.03 -8.05 -3.16
CA PHE A 57 6.15 -7.14 -2.01
C PHE A 57 7.29 -6.13 -2.18
N THR A 58 8.44 -6.56 -2.72
CA THR A 58 9.57 -5.64 -2.97
C THR A 58 9.18 -4.58 -3.99
N ALA A 59 8.46 -4.95 -5.06
CA ALA A 59 7.99 -4.02 -6.06
C ALA A 59 7.04 -2.96 -5.48
N THR A 60 6.09 -3.34 -4.61
CA THR A 60 5.19 -2.35 -3.97
C THR A 60 5.94 -1.44 -2.99
N MET A 61 7.03 -1.91 -2.37
CA MET A 61 7.86 -1.06 -1.49
C MET A 61 8.63 -0.02 -2.28
N THR A 62 9.25 -0.45 -3.38
CA THR A 62 10.17 0.41 -4.14
C THR A 62 9.45 1.33 -5.12
N LEU A 63 8.32 0.89 -5.68
CA LEU A 63 7.61 1.61 -6.75
C LEU A 63 6.24 2.14 -6.30
N GLY A 64 5.71 1.71 -5.15
CA GLY A 64 4.32 1.97 -4.75
C GLY A 64 4.06 3.35 -4.14
N CYS A 65 5.06 4.20 -3.92
CA CYS A 65 4.86 5.51 -3.27
C CYS A 65 3.92 6.42 -4.08
N LYS A 66 4.16 6.55 -5.39
CA LYS A 66 3.30 7.35 -6.26
C LYS A 66 1.87 6.80 -6.29
N SER A 67 1.72 5.48 -6.49
CA SER A 67 0.39 4.84 -6.51
C SER A 67 -0.38 5.07 -5.21
N TYR A 68 0.27 4.98 -4.06
CA TYR A 68 -0.36 5.26 -2.77
C TYR A 68 -0.80 6.72 -2.66
N LEU A 69 0.06 7.68 -3.03
CA LEU A 69 -0.29 9.10 -2.95
C LEU A 69 -1.43 9.46 -3.90
N ASP A 70 -1.41 8.95 -5.13
CA ASP A 70 -2.46 9.15 -6.11
C ASP A 70 -3.79 8.56 -5.60
N SER A 71 -3.80 7.33 -5.07
CA SER A 71 -4.99 6.73 -4.45
C SER A 71 -5.51 7.55 -3.26
N GLN A 72 -4.62 8.09 -2.41
CA GLN A 72 -5.02 8.91 -1.28
C GLN A 72 -5.59 10.28 -1.70
N GLU A 73 -5.11 10.85 -2.79
CA GLU A 73 -5.65 12.09 -3.35
C GLU A 73 -7.11 11.90 -3.82
N GLU A 74 -7.41 10.77 -4.45
CA GLU A 74 -8.77 10.42 -4.89
C GLU A 74 -9.68 9.98 -3.72
N ALA A 75 -9.13 9.24 -2.75
CA ALA A 75 -9.89 8.72 -1.62
C ALA A 75 -10.22 9.78 -0.56
N CYS A 76 -9.35 10.78 -0.37
CA CYS A 76 -9.50 11.77 0.71
C CYS A 76 -10.10 13.08 0.23
N THR A 77 -11.06 13.60 1.01
CA THR A 77 -11.42 15.02 0.92
C THR A 77 -10.32 15.85 1.59
N CYS A 78 -9.49 16.49 0.76
CA CYS A 78 -8.42 17.35 1.25
C CYS A 78 -8.96 18.69 1.77
N ILE A 79 -8.78 18.95 3.07
CA ILE A 79 -9.07 20.27 3.64
C ILE A 79 -7.88 21.19 3.32
N PRO A 80 -8.10 22.37 2.74
CA PRO A 80 -7.04 23.34 2.53
C PRO A 80 -6.32 23.61 3.85
N ARG A 81 -5.00 23.43 3.88
CA ARG A 81 -4.25 23.78 5.08
C ARG A 81 -4.41 25.28 5.30
N LYS A 82 -4.91 25.67 6.48
CA LYS A 82 -4.87 27.08 6.92
C LYS A 82 -3.44 27.56 6.72
N LYS A 83 -3.25 28.63 5.94
CA LYS A 83 -1.94 29.27 5.79
C LYS A 83 -1.42 29.54 7.19
N LYS A 84 -0.34 28.89 7.59
CA LYS A 84 0.35 29.26 8.84
C LYS A 84 0.85 30.68 8.61
N TYR A 85 0.22 31.66 9.26
CA TYR A 85 0.74 33.02 9.32
C TYR A 85 2.15 32.93 9.92
N THR A 86 3.18 33.03 9.08
CA THR A 86 4.52 33.33 9.54
C THR A 86 4.46 34.71 10.16
N ARG A 87 4.93 34.84 11.40
CA ARG A 87 4.97 36.09 12.14
C ARG A 87 6.04 36.98 11.49
N GLY A 88 5.67 37.66 10.39
CA GLY A 88 6.54 38.52 9.60
C GLY A 88 6.21 38.45 8.11
N GLY A 89 5.33 39.33 7.64
CA GLY A 89 5.06 39.53 6.22
C GLY A 89 3.58 39.58 5.89
N LYS A 90 3.06 40.79 5.68
CA LYS A 90 1.68 41.09 5.28
C LYS A 90 1.29 40.32 4.00
N SER A 91 0.14 39.65 4.01
CA SER A 91 -0.91 39.83 3.00
C SER A 91 -2.25 39.35 3.54
N GLY A 92 -3.29 40.11 3.23
CA GLY A 92 -4.62 40.06 3.83
C GLY A 92 -5.64 39.18 3.10
N GLU A 93 -6.86 39.28 3.63
CA GLU A 93 -8.10 38.54 3.35
C GLU A 93 -8.60 38.55 1.90
N LEU A 94 -9.17 37.41 1.50
CA LEU A 94 -10.61 37.23 1.24
C LEU A 94 -10.99 35.78 1.58
#